data_AF-A0A959KMX6-F1
#
_entry.id   AF-A0A959KMX6-F1
#
_cell.length_a   1.000
_cell.length_b   1.000
_cell.length_c   1.000
_cell.angle_alpha   90.00
_cell.angle_beta   90.00
_cell.angle_gamma   90.00
#
_symmetry.space_group_name_H-M   'P 1'
#
loop_
_entity.id
_entity.type
_entity.pdbx_description
1 polymer ?
#
loop_
_entity_poly.entity_id
_entity_poly.type
_entity_poly.pdbx_seq_one_letter_code
_entity_poly.pdbx_strand_id
1 'polypeptide(L)'
;RSFPLFELGQFRGGMIATPKYQRDHPFGLLAHRTIGYVREGIKPVGLEGFYDDVLSGEAGIQPMVRVGEDIWKPVDDLAKIEPKAGKDIKTTIDVDIQDIAEEALFDALTRHDAEYGVAIVMEVNTGAIRAIANLGRTRNNDLWETYNHAVGSATEPGSTFKLATIMALLESGQVKLSDTIDLELGRTKFYEEEMVDAVAHGLEKTTVRTAFEQSSNVGMAKLVQQTFGEENKAEDFVNYLKAFNLNLQTGIEIEGEVSPFIKQPFSKDDDWSGTTLPWMSIGYEVMLTPLQLLNFYNTVANGGTMMKPYLVSEVQQFGVTLERIPPTIIKRRIASRSTIEQARGLLEGVVENGTASKLKSDRYHFAGKTGTAQLNYQRLKNRTKVGGYQATFVGYFPAEAPKYSCIVLISNPRSRGIYGGEVALPVFREIADKIFAIKLDLQTARSGARLVALQQDELPGLTVGNRQELEYLLDEFSVPYQRQTDDPVAVLRTDADTLNVLRRHVPEKRVPNVVGMGLKDALFLLENRGLRVEINGYGKVRQQSIKPGTPAKGQSITLRLG
;
A
#
# COMPACT_ATOMS: atom_id res chain seq x y z
N ARG A 1 16.53 -20.85 43.08
CA ARG A 1 17.39 -19.72 43.52
C ARG A 1 17.89 -19.93 44.97
N SER A 2 18.31 -21.14 45.35
CA SER A 2 18.64 -21.51 46.75
C SER A 2 20.05 -22.10 46.88
N PHE A 3 20.93 -21.85 45.91
CA PHE A 3 22.30 -22.35 45.94
C PHE A 3 23.18 -21.35 46.71
N PRO A 4 23.88 -21.75 47.79
CA PRO A 4 24.60 -20.84 48.69
C PRO A 4 25.64 -19.95 47.99
N LEU A 5 26.19 -20.42 46.87
CA LEU A 5 27.18 -19.70 46.07
C LEU A 5 26.62 -18.40 45.46
N PHE A 6 25.30 -18.33 45.19
CA PHE A 6 24.66 -17.17 44.56
C PHE A 6 24.39 -16.01 45.53
N GLU A 7 24.48 -16.24 46.84
CA GLU A 7 24.29 -15.21 47.87
C GLU A 7 25.57 -14.41 48.17
N LEU A 8 26.72 -14.93 47.74
CA LEU A 8 28.05 -14.35 48.03
C LEU A 8 28.42 -13.16 47.11
N GLY A 9 27.56 -12.82 46.14
CA GLY A 9 27.78 -11.73 45.17
C GLY A 9 28.82 -12.05 44.08
N GLN A 10 28.90 -11.20 43.05
CA GLN A 10 29.67 -11.51 41.81
C GLN A 10 31.18 -11.75 42.04
N PHE A 11 31.74 -11.21 43.13
CA PHE A 11 33.18 -11.28 43.41
C PHE A 11 33.59 -12.39 44.39
N ARG A 12 32.65 -13.06 45.07
CA ARG A 12 32.96 -14.14 46.04
C ARG A 12 32.25 -15.46 45.74
N GLY A 13 31.16 -15.43 44.97
CA GLY A 13 30.37 -16.61 44.62
C GLY A 13 30.93 -17.46 43.47
N GLY A 14 32.02 -17.07 42.82
CA GLY A 14 32.65 -17.87 41.74
C GLY A 14 31.79 -18.10 40.49
N MET A 15 30.62 -17.48 40.38
CA MET A 15 29.70 -17.61 39.24
C MET A 15 30.24 -16.80 38.05
N ILE A 16 30.50 -17.48 36.93
CA ILE A 16 30.80 -16.86 35.65
C ILE A 16 29.52 -16.95 34.80
N ALA A 17 28.91 -15.80 34.52
CA ALA A 17 27.74 -15.72 33.66
C ALA A 17 28.19 -15.43 32.22
N THR A 18 27.93 -16.37 31.30
CA THR A 18 28.15 -16.15 29.87
C THR A 18 26.81 -15.77 29.23
N PRO A 19 26.63 -14.53 28.76
CA PRO A 19 25.40 -14.14 28.09
C PRO A 19 25.28 -14.90 26.75
N LYS A 20 24.09 -15.44 26.47
CA LYS A 20 23.71 -15.96 25.15
C LYS A 20 22.59 -15.09 24.62
N TYR A 21 22.81 -14.51 23.45
CA TYR A 21 21.81 -13.69 22.77
C TYR A 21 21.03 -14.56 21.79
N GLN A 22 19.72 -14.36 21.75
CA GLN A 22 18.82 -15.01 20.80
C GLN A 22 18.00 -13.93 20.11
N ARG A 23 17.90 -14.01 18.78
CA ARG A 23 17.00 -13.15 18.00
C ARG A 23 15.58 -13.66 18.18
N ASP A 24 14.68 -12.78 18.59
CA ASP A 24 13.26 -13.09 18.77
C ASP A 24 12.45 -12.55 17.59
N HIS A 25 11.43 -13.31 17.19
CA HIS A 25 10.55 -13.01 16.06
C HIS A 25 9.10 -13.08 16.55
N PRO A 26 8.57 -11.99 17.16
CA PRO A 26 7.30 -12.03 17.88
C PRO A 26 6.09 -12.34 16.99
N PHE A 27 6.19 -12.05 15.68
CA PHE A 27 5.13 -12.34 14.70
C PHE A 27 5.30 -13.68 13.97
N GLY A 28 6.25 -14.52 14.39
CA GLY A 28 6.42 -15.87 13.86
C GLY A 28 6.67 -15.92 12.35
N LEU A 29 5.70 -16.44 11.60
CA LEU A 29 5.79 -16.61 10.14
C LEU A 29 5.69 -15.29 9.36
N LEU A 30 5.16 -14.22 9.98
CA LEU A 30 4.86 -12.96 9.31
C LEU A 30 6.11 -12.32 8.68
N ALA A 31 6.11 -12.21 7.35
CA ALA A 31 7.18 -11.74 6.48
C ALA A 31 8.53 -12.42 6.78
N HIS A 32 8.53 -13.64 7.32
CA HIS A 32 9.70 -14.27 7.92
C HIS A 32 10.89 -14.33 6.96
N ARG A 33 10.68 -14.63 5.68
CA ARG A 33 11.75 -14.69 4.68
C ARG A 33 12.23 -13.31 4.25
N THR A 34 11.35 -12.32 4.27
CA THR A 34 11.69 -10.92 3.96
C THR A 34 12.48 -10.28 5.09
N ILE A 35 12.06 -10.48 6.35
CA ILE A 35 12.81 -10.08 7.54
C ILE A 35 14.16 -10.80 7.53
N GLY A 36 14.11 -12.12 7.35
CA GLY A 36 15.28 -12.96 7.21
C GLY A 36 16.02 -13.20 8.52
N TYR A 37 17.29 -13.58 8.40
CA TYR A 37 18.14 -13.96 9.53
C TYR A 37 19.61 -13.97 9.13
N VAL A 38 20.49 -13.79 10.12
CA VAL A 38 21.93 -13.99 10.01
C VAL A 38 22.33 -15.19 10.87
N ARG A 39 23.12 -16.11 10.32
CA ARG A 39 23.63 -17.30 11.03
C ARG A 39 25.07 -17.56 10.62
N GLU A 40 25.91 -17.95 11.57
CA GLU A 40 27.31 -18.26 11.31
C GLU A 40 27.44 -19.41 10.29
N GLY A 41 28.29 -19.22 9.28
CA GLY A 41 28.53 -20.20 8.21
C GLY A 41 27.39 -20.36 7.19
N ILE A 42 26.32 -19.56 7.27
CA ILE A 42 25.20 -19.57 6.32
C ILE A 42 25.08 -18.19 5.69
N LYS A 43 24.81 -18.13 4.38
CA LYS A 43 24.58 -16.86 3.70
C LYS A 43 23.41 -16.11 4.37
N PRO A 44 23.59 -14.84 4.76
CA PRO A 44 22.53 -14.08 5.40
C PRO A 44 21.38 -13.81 4.41
N VAL A 45 20.19 -13.58 4.96
CA VAL A 45 18.93 -13.53 4.21
C VAL A 45 18.11 -12.32 4.64
N GLY A 46 17.37 -11.75 3.69
CA GLY A 46 16.35 -10.74 3.97
C GLY A 46 16.95 -9.42 4.42
N LEU A 47 16.15 -8.62 5.13
CA LEU A 47 16.57 -7.34 5.69
C LEU A 47 17.68 -7.51 6.74
N GLU A 48 17.63 -8.57 7.55
CA GLU A 48 18.70 -8.89 8.50
C GLU A 48 20.05 -9.04 7.79
N GLY A 49 20.07 -9.66 6.61
CA GLY A 49 21.28 -9.79 5.82
C GLY A 49 21.68 -8.53 5.06
N PHE A 50 20.72 -7.86 4.42
CA PHE A 50 21.00 -6.66 3.63
C PHE A 50 21.46 -5.48 4.51
N TYR A 51 20.94 -5.39 5.74
CA TYR A 51 21.25 -4.34 6.70
C TYR A 51 22.13 -4.82 7.86
N ASP A 52 22.87 -5.93 7.72
CA ASP A 52 23.72 -6.47 8.79
C ASP A 52 24.72 -5.43 9.32
N ASP A 53 25.31 -4.63 8.44
CA ASP A 53 26.22 -3.52 8.80
C ASP A 53 25.55 -2.44 9.68
N VAL A 54 24.23 -2.29 9.57
CA VAL A 54 23.44 -1.33 10.36
C VAL A 54 22.98 -1.97 11.67
N LEU A 55 22.61 -3.26 11.64
CA LEU A 55 21.98 -3.98 12.74
C LEU A 55 22.97 -4.61 13.74
N SER A 56 24.17 -4.99 13.28
CA SER A 56 25.16 -5.74 14.08
C SER A 56 25.91 -4.88 15.11
N GLY A 57 26.10 -3.58 14.82
CA GLY A 57 26.86 -2.67 15.67
C GLY A 57 28.37 -2.94 15.62
N GLU A 58 29.10 -2.48 16.65
CA GLU A 58 30.54 -2.70 16.76
C GLU A 58 30.86 -3.57 17.98
N ALA A 59 31.60 -4.67 17.77
CA ALA A 59 32.02 -5.55 18.85
C ALA A 59 32.98 -4.85 19.82
N GLY A 60 32.74 -5.03 21.11
CA GLY A 60 33.65 -4.61 22.16
C GLY A 60 34.80 -5.61 22.36
N ILE A 61 35.82 -5.19 23.10
CA ILE A 61 36.95 -6.04 23.48
C ILE A 61 37.00 -6.13 25.01
N GLN A 62 36.98 -7.35 25.53
CA GLN A 62 37.10 -7.62 26.96
C GLN A 62 38.31 -8.50 27.24
N PRO A 63 39.32 -8.00 27.98
CA PRO A 63 40.44 -8.81 28.42
C PRO A 63 39.97 -9.96 29.32
N MET A 64 40.48 -11.16 29.05
CA MET A 64 40.17 -12.37 29.81
C MET A 64 41.49 -13.02 30.27
N VAL A 65 41.51 -13.53 31.50
CA VAL A 65 42.63 -14.33 32.02
C VAL A 65 42.22 -15.79 32.02
N ARG A 66 43.06 -16.64 31.44
CA ARG A 66 42.90 -18.09 31.48
C ARG A 66 43.32 -18.61 32.86
N VAL A 67 42.38 -19.19 33.59
CA VAL A 67 42.59 -19.74 34.95
C VAL A 67 42.50 -21.28 34.99
N GLY A 68 42.25 -21.92 33.85
CA GLY A 68 42.20 -23.37 33.65
C GLY A 68 42.16 -23.72 32.17
N GLU A 69 42.07 -25.00 31.84
CA GLU A 69 42.09 -25.47 30.44
C GLU A 69 40.99 -24.79 29.59
N ASP A 70 39.77 -24.68 30.11
CA ASP A 70 38.63 -24.03 29.43
C ASP A 70 37.97 -22.91 30.25
N ILE A 71 38.66 -22.41 31.28
CA ILE A 71 38.10 -21.40 32.19
C ILE A 71 38.76 -20.05 31.94
N TRP A 72 37.97 -19.12 31.41
CA TRP A 72 38.35 -17.73 31.18
C TRP A 72 37.62 -16.83 32.15
N LYS A 73 38.38 -15.95 32.82
CA LYS A 73 37.86 -14.99 33.79
C LYS A 73 38.01 -13.57 33.23
N PRO A 74 36.93 -12.76 33.16
CA PRO A 74 37.02 -11.38 32.74
C PRO A 74 37.89 -10.55 33.70
N VAL A 75 38.71 -9.67 33.13
CA VAL A 75 39.49 -8.67 33.86
C VAL A 75 38.92 -7.29 33.57
N ASP A 76 38.74 -6.51 34.63
CA ASP A 76 38.39 -5.10 34.51
C ASP A 76 39.69 -4.32 34.35
N ASP A 77 39.98 -3.92 33.10
CA ASP A 77 41.23 -3.29 32.67
C ASP A 77 40.90 -2.06 31.80
N LEU A 78 41.78 -1.07 31.79
CA LEU A 78 41.70 0.11 30.92
C LEU A 78 41.75 -0.24 29.43
N ALA A 79 42.22 -1.44 29.05
CA ALA A 79 42.18 -1.94 27.68
C ALA A 79 40.79 -2.44 27.22
N LYS A 80 39.78 -2.40 28.10
CA LYS A 80 38.40 -2.78 27.76
C LYS A 80 37.77 -1.75 26.82
N ILE A 81 37.20 -2.22 25.71
CA ILE A 81 36.41 -1.42 24.78
C ILE A 81 34.96 -1.88 24.87
N GLU A 82 34.06 -0.98 25.25
CA GLU A 82 32.63 -1.28 25.31
C GLU A 82 32.05 -1.47 23.90
N PRO A 83 31.18 -2.48 23.69
CA PRO A 83 30.50 -2.66 22.42
C PRO A 83 29.58 -1.47 22.12
N LYS A 84 29.42 -1.14 20.84
CA LYS A 84 28.39 -0.20 20.39
C LYS A 84 27.21 -0.99 19.85
N ALA A 85 26.03 -0.72 20.40
CA ALA A 85 24.79 -1.31 19.90
C ALA A 85 24.58 -0.95 18.42
N GLY A 86 24.05 -1.92 17.65
CA GLY A 86 23.53 -1.66 16.33
C GLY A 86 22.38 -0.66 16.34
N LYS A 87 22.01 -0.21 15.15
CA LYS A 87 20.87 0.68 14.93
C LYS A 87 19.63 -0.13 14.61
N ASP A 88 18.46 0.49 14.77
CA ASP A 88 17.19 -0.08 14.39
C ASP A 88 16.82 0.33 12.95
N ILE A 89 16.08 -0.51 12.25
CA ILE A 89 15.46 -0.16 10.96
C ILE A 89 13.95 -0.12 11.11
N LYS A 90 13.31 0.87 10.51
CA LYS A 90 11.85 0.98 10.43
C LYS A 90 11.39 0.61 9.03
N THR A 91 10.72 -0.53 8.92
CA THR A 91 10.25 -1.01 7.63
C THR A 91 9.03 -0.24 7.12
N THR A 92 8.74 -0.36 5.83
CA THR A 92 7.52 0.14 5.19
C THR A 92 6.34 -0.85 5.32
N ILE A 93 6.63 -2.08 5.76
CA ILE A 93 5.67 -3.15 6.00
C ILE A 93 4.64 -2.67 7.03
N ASP A 94 3.37 -2.80 6.66
CA ASP A 94 2.24 -2.54 7.52
C ASP A 94 1.75 -3.91 8.04
N VAL A 95 1.79 -4.10 9.35
CA VAL A 95 1.51 -5.40 9.99
C VAL A 95 0.10 -5.90 9.64
N ASP A 96 -0.89 -5.00 9.60
CA ASP A 96 -2.27 -5.37 9.28
C ASP A 96 -2.38 -5.81 7.81
N ILE A 97 -1.74 -5.08 6.89
CA ILE A 97 -1.73 -5.40 5.46
C ILE A 97 -0.97 -6.70 5.19
N GLN A 98 0.14 -6.94 5.90
CA GLN A 98 0.94 -8.15 5.80
C GLN A 98 0.15 -9.37 6.26
N ASP A 99 -0.53 -9.29 7.40
CA ASP A 99 -1.36 -10.37 7.94
C ASP A 99 -2.49 -10.73 6.97
N ILE A 100 -3.19 -9.71 6.45
CA ILE A 100 -4.22 -9.87 5.41
C ILE A 100 -3.66 -10.60 4.17
N ALA A 101 -2.48 -10.20 3.69
CA ALA A 101 -1.88 -10.76 2.49
C ALA A 101 -1.43 -12.21 2.69
N GLU A 102 -0.84 -12.52 3.84
CA GLU A 102 -0.40 -13.88 4.18
C GLU A 102 -1.57 -14.83 4.41
N GLU A 103 -2.58 -14.42 5.18
CA GLU A 103 -3.76 -15.23 5.45
C GLU A 103 -4.49 -15.59 4.14
N ALA A 104 -4.77 -14.58 3.30
CA ALA A 104 -5.45 -14.79 2.02
C ALA A 104 -4.65 -15.72 1.09
N LEU A 105 -3.31 -15.59 1.08
CA LEU A 105 -2.43 -16.44 0.30
C LEU A 105 -2.38 -17.88 0.87
N PHE A 106 -2.25 -18.03 2.18
CA PHE A 106 -2.23 -19.32 2.87
C PHE A 106 -3.49 -20.13 2.59
N ASP A 107 -4.65 -19.49 2.71
CA ASP A 107 -5.95 -20.10 2.43
C ASP A 107 -6.06 -20.56 0.98
N ALA A 108 -5.58 -19.75 0.04
CA ALA A 108 -5.60 -20.09 -1.38
C ALA A 108 -4.66 -21.25 -1.72
N LEU A 109 -3.43 -21.24 -1.20
CA LEU A 109 -2.47 -22.33 -1.44
C LEU A 109 -2.99 -23.66 -0.86
N THR A 110 -3.61 -23.61 0.32
CA THR A 110 -4.25 -24.77 0.93
C THR A 110 -5.44 -25.26 0.10
N ARG A 111 -6.32 -24.34 -0.33
CA ARG A 111 -7.54 -24.64 -1.09
C ARG A 111 -7.26 -25.26 -2.46
N HIS A 112 -6.19 -24.80 -3.14
CA HIS A 112 -5.84 -25.22 -4.49
C HIS A 112 -4.75 -26.29 -4.56
N ASP A 113 -4.22 -26.71 -3.41
CA ASP A 113 -3.05 -27.59 -3.33
C ASP A 113 -1.89 -27.11 -4.21
N ALA A 114 -1.59 -25.82 -4.12
CA ALA A 114 -0.56 -25.19 -4.93
C ALA A 114 0.83 -25.38 -4.34
N GLU A 115 1.86 -25.25 -5.18
CA GLU A 115 3.25 -25.50 -4.80
C GLU A 115 3.84 -24.34 -4.01
N TYR A 116 3.64 -23.12 -4.50
CA TYR A 116 3.98 -21.88 -3.81
C TYR A 116 3.11 -20.74 -4.32
N GLY A 117 3.13 -19.63 -3.61
CA GLY A 117 2.51 -18.39 -4.03
C GLY A 117 3.22 -17.16 -3.49
N VAL A 118 2.89 -16.03 -4.10
CA VAL A 118 3.42 -14.71 -3.78
C VAL A 118 2.27 -13.73 -3.74
N ALA A 119 2.22 -12.90 -2.71
CA ALA A 119 1.35 -11.73 -2.65
C ALA A 119 2.17 -10.50 -2.25
N ILE A 120 2.12 -9.43 -3.04
CA ILE A 120 2.83 -8.19 -2.75
C ILE A 120 1.84 -7.04 -2.84
N VAL A 121 1.86 -6.15 -1.86
CA VAL A 121 1.09 -4.90 -1.85
C VAL A 121 2.05 -3.73 -1.81
N MET A 122 1.95 -2.85 -2.78
CA MET A 122 2.84 -1.69 -2.96
C MET A 122 2.01 -0.41 -3.01
N GLU A 123 2.44 0.63 -2.30
CA GLU A 123 1.81 1.93 -2.37
C GLU A 123 2.16 2.63 -3.71
N VAL A 124 1.14 3.14 -4.41
CA VAL A 124 1.25 3.67 -5.77
C VAL A 124 2.19 4.88 -5.86
N ASN A 125 2.00 5.86 -4.98
CA ASN A 125 2.69 7.14 -5.13
C ASN A 125 4.14 7.12 -4.64
N THR A 126 4.49 6.18 -3.75
CA THR A 126 5.81 6.14 -3.08
C THR A 126 6.65 4.95 -3.48
N GLY A 127 6.02 3.85 -3.89
CA GLY A 127 6.67 2.56 -4.08
C GLY A 127 7.00 1.82 -2.78
N ALA A 128 6.47 2.26 -1.63
CA ALA A 128 6.63 1.56 -0.37
C ALA A 128 5.96 0.18 -0.43
N ILE A 129 6.72 -0.88 -0.13
CA ILE A 129 6.15 -2.23 0.00
C ILE A 129 5.45 -2.35 1.35
N ARG A 130 4.12 -2.43 1.32
CA ARG A 130 3.29 -2.56 2.52
C ARG A 130 3.12 -4.00 2.96
N ALA A 131 3.14 -4.93 2.02
CA ALA A 131 3.19 -6.35 2.32
C ALA A 131 3.95 -7.13 1.24
N ILE A 132 4.60 -8.21 1.65
CA ILE A 132 5.34 -9.15 0.80
C ILE A 132 5.33 -10.54 1.44
N ALA A 133 4.47 -11.41 0.92
CA ALA A 133 4.28 -12.78 1.37
C ALA A 133 4.81 -13.77 0.32
N ASN A 134 5.54 -14.79 0.77
CA ASN A 134 6.22 -15.79 -0.07
C ASN A 134 6.03 -17.21 0.48
N LEU A 135 4.80 -17.72 0.46
CA LEU A 135 4.48 -19.03 1.02
C LEU A 135 4.76 -20.16 0.02
N GLY A 136 5.44 -21.22 0.47
CA GLY A 136 5.71 -22.41 -0.33
C GLY A 136 5.54 -23.70 0.47
N ARG A 137 5.18 -24.79 -0.21
CA ARG A 137 5.10 -26.10 0.42
C ARG A 137 6.48 -26.65 0.75
N THR A 138 6.66 -27.01 2.01
CA THR A 138 7.86 -27.69 2.49
C THR A 138 7.81 -29.19 2.18
N ARG A 139 8.91 -29.90 2.42
CA ARG A 139 8.98 -31.37 2.26
C ARG A 139 7.99 -32.12 3.16
N ASN A 140 7.60 -31.52 4.29
CA ASN A 140 6.61 -32.09 5.21
C ASN A 140 5.17 -31.71 4.84
N ASN A 141 4.98 -31.06 3.69
CA ASN A 141 3.70 -30.56 3.18
C ASN A 141 3.08 -29.38 3.95
N ASP A 142 3.79 -28.82 4.93
CA ASP A 142 3.44 -27.55 5.60
C ASP A 142 3.73 -26.36 4.69
N LEU A 143 2.99 -25.26 4.84
CA LEU A 143 3.27 -23.98 4.15
C LEU A 143 4.20 -23.12 4.99
N TRP A 144 5.28 -22.64 4.38
CA TRP A 144 6.28 -21.79 5.04
C TRP A 144 6.98 -20.86 4.05
N GLU A 145 7.58 -19.78 4.54
CA GLU A 145 8.42 -18.91 3.71
C GLU A 145 9.87 -19.43 3.62
N THR A 146 10.14 -20.28 2.63
CA THR A 146 11.47 -20.89 2.44
C THR A 146 12.35 -20.11 1.45
N TYR A 147 11.74 -19.47 0.46
CA TYR A 147 12.43 -18.71 -0.59
C TYR A 147 11.66 -17.43 -0.92
N ASN A 148 12.38 -16.36 -1.27
CA ASN A 148 11.74 -15.09 -1.62
C ASN A 148 11.39 -15.09 -3.11
N HIS A 149 10.28 -15.75 -3.46
CA HIS A 149 9.81 -15.87 -4.83
C HIS A 149 9.45 -14.51 -5.46
N ALA A 150 9.09 -13.50 -4.66
CA ALA A 150 8.79 -12.15 -5.12
C ALA A 150 9.95 -11.48 -5.88
N VAL A 151 11.19 -11.76 -5.49
CA VAL A 151 12.40 -11.17 -6.10
C VAL A 151 13.32 -12.21 -6.74
N GLY A 152 13.29 -13.44 -6.24
CA GLY A 152 14.23 -14.50 -6.60
C GLY A 152 13.73 -15.46 -7.67
N SER A 153 12.47 -15.37 -8.11
CA SER A 153 11.90 -16.26 -9.13
C SER A 153 11.42 -15.47 -10.33
N ALA A 154 12.30 -15.32 -11.33
CA ALA A 154 11.89 -14.84 -12.64
C ALA A 154 11.15 -15.97 -13.37
N THR A 155 9.92 -15.70 -13.79
CA THR A 155 9.07 -16.66 -14.50
C THR A 155 8.43 -15.99 -15.72
N GLU A 156 7.88 -16.80 -16.61
CA GLU A 156 7.09 -16.26 -17.71
C GLU A 156 5.80 -15.61 -17.18
N PRO A 157 5.59 -14.30 -17.39
CA PRO A 157 4.44 -13.56 -16.86
C PRO A 157 3.11 -13.95 -17.53
N GLY A 158 3.18 -14.57 -18.72
CA GLY A 158 2.02 -14.88 -19.55
C GLY A 158 1.16 -13.64 -19.83
N SER A 159 -0.16 -13.80 -19.86
CA SER A 159 -1.09 -12.74 -20.27
C SER A 159 -1.05 -11.44 -19.44
N THR A 160 -0.38 -11.40 -18.28
CA THR A 160 -0.13 -10.14 -17.56
C THR A 160 0.84 -9.23 -18.33
N PHE A 161 1.70 -9.79 -19.18
CA PHE A 161 2.64 -9.03 -20.02
C PHE A 161 1.96 -8.27 -21.15
N LYS A 162 0.74 -8.66 -21.54
CA LYS A 162 -0.01 -8.00 -22.62
C LYS A 162 -0.20 -6.50 -22.39
N LEU A 163 -0.14 -6.03 -21.14
CA LEU A 163 -0.14 -4.60 -20.83
C LEU A 163 1.05 -3.89 -21.48
N ALA A 164 2.26 -4.45 -21.36
CA ALA A 164 3.45 -3.90 -22.02
C ALA A 164 3.30 -3.95 -23.54
N THR A 165 2.78 -5.07 -24.05
CA THR A 165 2.50 -5.27 -25.48
C THR A 165 1.56 -4.21 -26.04
N ILE A 166 0.39 -4.01 -25.42
CA ILE A 166 -0.58 -3.03 -25.91
C ILE A 166 -0.06 -1.60 -25.77
N MET A 167 0.71 -1.29 -24.71
CA MET A 167 1.36 0.01 -24.57
C MET A 167 2.38 0.27 -25.68
N ALA A 168 3.18 -0.73 -26.07
CA ALA A 168 4.12 -0.60 -27.19
C ALA A 168 3.39 -0.35 -28.53
N LEU A 169 2.28 -1.07 -28.77
CA LEU A 169 1.44 -0.86 -29.95
C LEU A 169 0.84 0.55 -29.98
N LEU A 170 0.37 1.06 -28.84
CA LEU A 170 -0.18 2.40 -28.73
C LEU A 170 0.89 3.49 -28.91
N GLU A 171 2.08 3.31 -28.32
CA GLU A 171 3.21 4.24 -28.50
C GLU A 171 3.73 4.28 -29.93
N SER A 172 3.63 3.17 -30.67
CA SER A 172 3.99 3.17 -32.10
C SER A 172 3.15 4.14 -32.93
N GLY A 173 1.96 4.54 -32.43
CA GLY A 173 0.99 5.37 -33.15
C GLY A 173 0.27 4.64 -34.29
N GLN A 174 0.58 3.37 -34.55
CA GLN A 174 0.05 2.60 -35.67
C GLN A 174 -1.25 1.86 -35.33
N VAL A 175 -1.56 1.68 -34.04
CA VAL A 175 -2.74 0.93 -33.58
C VAL A 175 -3.61 1.79 -32.68
N LYS A 176 -4.92 1.74 -32.89
CA LYS A 176 -5.93 2.36 -32.03
C LYS A 176 -6.81 1.31 -31.38
N LEU A 177 -7.32 1.61 -30.20
CA LEU A 177 -8.20 0.69 -29.44
C LEU A 177 -9.52 0.36 -30.14
N SER A 178 -9.98 1.24 -31.04
CA SER A 178 -11.19 1.05 -31.84
C SER A 178 -10.97 0.22 -33.10
N ASP A 179 -9.71 -0.07 -33.47
CA ASP A 179 -9.43 -0.79 -34.71
C ASP A 179 -9.98 -2.22 -34.61
N THR A 180 -10.48 -2.72 -35.73
CA THR A 180 -11.02 -4.08 -35.82
C THR A 180 -9.90 -5.05 -36.11
N ILE A 181 -9.82 -6.12 -35.31
CA ILE A 181 -8.91 -7.24 -35.52
C ILE A 181 -9.69 -8.54 -35.73
N ASP A 182 -9.19 -9.34 -36.66
CA ASP A 182 -9.62 -10.72 -36.88
C ASP A 182 -8.89 -11.65 -35.92
N LEU A 183 -9.64 -12.31 -35.04
CA LEU A 183 -9.15 -13.28 -34.07
C LEU A 183 -9.15 -14.71 -34.61
N GLU A 184 -9.68 -14.96 -35.82
CA GLU A 184 -9.75 -16.29 -36.44
C GLU A 184 -10.37 -17.34 -35.49
N LEU A 185 -11.44 -16.94 -34.80
CA LEU A 185 -12.12 -17.76 -33.77
C LEU A 185 -11.19 -18.22 -32.63
N GLY A 186 -10.12 -17.47 -32.36
CA GLY A 186 -9.16 -17.70 -31.29
C GLY A 186 -8.03 -18.67 -31.64
N ARG A 187 -7.80 -18.95 -32.93
CA ARG A 187 -6.73 -19.87 -33.38
C ARG A 187 -6.07 -19.34 -34.65
N THR A 188 -4.74 -19.24 -34.67
CA THR A 188 -3.99 -18.88 -35.88
C THR A 188 -2.62 -19.55 -35.93
N LYS A 189 -2.03 -19.67 -37.11
CA LYS A 189 -0.68 -20.23 -37.29
C LYS A 189 0.33 -19.12 -37.54
N PHE A 190 1.36 -19.06 -36.71
CA PHE A 190 2.54 -18.23 -36.93
C PHE A 190 3.69 -19.13 -37.34
N TYR A 191 4.12 -19.02 -38.59
CA TYR A 191 5.15 -19.91 -39.16
C TYR A 191 4.78 -21.39 -38.99
N GLU A 192 5.50 -22.12 -38.13
CA GLU A 192 5.27 -23.54 -37.86
C GLU A 192 4.44 -23.81 -36.60
N GLU A 193 4.07 -22.78 -35.84
CA GLU A 193 3.37 -22.92 -34.57
C GLU A 193 1.92 -22.47 -34.63
N GLU A 194 1.02 -23.27 -34.05
CA GLU A 194 -0.35 -22.85 -33.79
C GLU A 194 -0.42 -22.10 -32.45
N MET A 195 -0.95 -20.88 -32.49
CA MET A 195 -1.32 -20.12 -31.30
C MET A 195 -2.82 -20.26 -31.07
N VAL A 196 -3.19 -20.49 -29.82
CA VAL A 196 -4.58 -20.66 -29.38
C VAL A 196 -4.86 -19.75 -28.21
N ASP A 197 -6.07 -19.19 -28.19
CA ASP A 197 -6.57 -18.42 -27.05
C ASP A 197 -6.87 -19.33 -25.87
N ALA A 198 -6.48 -18.88 -24.67
CA ALA A 198 -6.63 -19.67 -23.46
C ALA A 198 -8.10 -19.98 -23.11
N VAL A 199 -9.02 -19.11 -23.54
CA VAL A 199 -10.46 -19.27 -23.36
C VAL A 199 -11.15 -19.05 -24.70
N ALA A 200 -11.98 -20.00 -25.11
CA ALA A 200 -12.79 -19.86 -26.32
C ALA A 200 -13.85 -18.78 -26.10
N HIS A 201 -13.74 -17.65 -26.81
CA HIS A 201 -14.71 -16.55 -26.77
C HIS A 201 -15.65 -16.53 -27.98
N GLY A 202 -15.42 -17.38 -28.99
CA GLY A 202 -16.29 -17.50 -30.18
C GLY A 202 -16.37 -16.24 -31.05
N LEU A 203 -15.45 -15.29 -30.86
CA LEU A 203 -15.40 -14.05 -31.63
C LEU A 203 -14.51 -14.26 -32.84
N GLU A 204 -15.05 -14.02 -34.03
CA GLU A 204 -14.27 -14.00 -35.26
C GLU A 204 -13.53 -12.66 -35.39
N LYS A 205 -14.23 -11.53 -35.22
CA LYS A 205 -13.65 -10.19 -35.27
C LYS A 205 -14.10 -9.38 -34.07
N THR A 206 -13.23 -8.51 -33.57
CA THR A 206 -13.56 -7.61 -32.46
C THR A 206 -12.64 -6.38 -32.46
N THR A 207 -12.84 -5.46 -31.53
CA THR A 207 -11.96 -4.29 -31.37
C THR A 207 -10.67 -4.68 -30.63
N VAL A 208 -9.58 -3.93 -30.86
CA VAL A 208 -8.33 -4.10 -30.09
C VAL A 208 -8.59 -4.02 -28.58
N ARG A 209 -9.46 -3.11 -28.14
CA ARG A 209 -9.92 -3.02 -26.74
C ARG A 209 -10.49 -4.34 -26.24
N THR A 210 -11.49 -4.86 -26.92
CA THR A 210 -12.16 -6.11 -26.51
C THR A 210 -11.22 -7.30 -26.59
N ALA A 211 -10.33 -7.36 -27.58
CA ALA A 211 -9.30 -8.40 -27.67
C ALA A 211 -8.38 -8.42 -26.45
N PHE A 212 -8.00 -7.24 -25.94
CA PHE A 212 -7.23 -7.11 -24.70
C PHE A 212 -8.04 -7.52 -23.46
N GLU A 213 -9.29 -7.05 -23.35
CA GLU A 213 -10.19 -7.33 -22.22
C GLU A 213 -10.52 -8.83 -22.10
N GLN A 214 -10.74 -9.51 -23.24
CA GLN A 214 -10.92 -10.97 -23.31
C GLN A 214 -9.60 -11.74 -23.27
N SER A 215 -8.46 -11.04 -23.18
CA SER A 215 -7.14 -11.64 -23.11
C SER A 215 -6.81 -12.57 -24.30
N SER A 216 -7.23 -12.21 -25.51
CA SER A 216 -6.92 -12.98 -26.73
C SER A 216 -5.40 -12.99 -26.98
N ASN A 217 -4.81 -14.18 -27.07
CA ASN A 217 -3.42 -14.38 -27.49
C ASN A 217 -3.28 -14.07 -28.97
N VAL A 218 -4.16 -14.63 -29.80
CA VAL A 218 -4.17 -14.45 -31.24
C VAL A 218 -4.27 -12.98 -31.61
N GLY A 219 -5.18 -12.24 -30.98
CA GLY A 219 -5.32 -10.80 -31.23
C GLY A 219 -4.04 -10.02 -30.95
N MET A 220 -3.46 -10.18 -29.76
CA MET A 220 -2.24 -9.44 -29.40
C MET A 220 -1.04 -9.82 -30.27
N ALA A 221 -0.86 -11.11 -30.52
CA ALA A 221 0.23 -11.62 -31.35
C ALA A 221 0.12 -11.16 -32.80
N LYS A 222 -1.09 -11.14 -33.38
CA LYS A 222 -1.31 -10.64 -34.74
C LYS A 222 -1.00 -9.15 -34.84
N LEU A 223 -1.43 -8.33 -33.88
CA LEU A 223 -1.11 -6.89 -33.89
C LEU A 223 0.39 -6.64 -33.83
N VAL A 224 1.10 -7.34 -32.94
CA VAL A 224 2.56 -7.23 -32.85
C VAL A 224 3.22 -7.70 -34.12
N GLN A 225 2.82 -8.84 -34.68
CA GLN A 225 3.40 -9.35 -35.93
C GLN A 225 3.14 -8.39 -37.10
N GLN A 226 1.95 -7.78 -37.18
CA GLN A 226 1.61 -6.82 -38.23
C GLN A 226 2.39 -5.50 -38.08
N THR A 227 2.65 -5.06 -36.85
CA THR A 227 3.28 -3.77 -36.56
C THR A 227 4.82 -3.86 -36.57
N PHE A 228 5.36 -4.94 -36.02
CA PHE A 228 6.79 -5.11 -35.70
C PHE A 228 7.43 -6.35 -36.37
N GLY A 229 6.67 -7.14 -37.13
CA GLY A 229 7.17 -8.40 -37.71
C GLY A 229 7.97 -8.26 -39.01
N GLU A 230 8.05 -7.06 -39.59
CA GLU A 230 8.95 -6.78 -40.71
C GLU A 230 10.42 -6.78 -40.28
N GLU A 231 11.30 -7.16 -41.21
CA GLU A 231 12.75 -7.22 -40.98
C GLU A 231 13.25 -5.84 -40.50
N ASN A 232 13.95 -5.82 -39.36
CA ASN A 232 14.40 -4.66 -38.56
C ASN A 232 13.40 -4.01 -37.57
N LYS A 233 12.09 -4.30 -37.61
CA LYS A 233 11.13 -3.67 -36.67
C LYS A 233 10.95 -4.41 -35.34
N ALA A 234 11.43 -5.65 -35.24
CA ALA A 234 11.43 -6.38 -33.98
C ALA A 234 12.27 -5.68 -32.89
N GLU A 235 13.30 -4.93 -33.29
CA GLU A 235 14.07 -4.05 -32.42
C GLU A 235 13.23 -2.96 -31.79
N ASP A 236 12.28 -2.37 -32.52
CA ASP A 236 11.41 -1.33 -31.98
C ASP A 236 10.55 -1.88 -30.84
N PHE A 237 10.00 -3.08 -30.98
CA PHE A 237 9.22 -3.72 -29.91
C PHE A 237 10.06 -3.89 -28.64
N VAL A 238 11.27 -4.44 -28.76
CA VAL A 238 12.18 -4.62 -27.62
C VAL A 238 12.64 -3.27 -27.05
N ASN A 239 12.84 -2.26 -27.90
CA ASN A 239 13.19 -0.91 -27.47
C ASN A 239 12.05 -0.24 -26.68
N TYR A 240 10.78 -0.46 -27.05
CA TYR A 240 9.65 -0.03 -26.21
C TYR A 240 9.66 -0.72 -24.85
N LEU A 241 9.91 -2.03 -24.78
CA LEU A 241 10.01 -2.75 -23.50
C LEU A 241 11.14 -2.20 -22.61
N LYS A 242 12.29 -1.89 -23.20
CA LYS A 242 13.41 -1.22 -22.51
C LYS A 242 13.05 0.20 -22.10
N ALA A 243 12.32 0.94 -22.94
CA ALA A 243 11.81 2.27 -22.61
C ALA A 243 10.80 2.23 -21.46
N PHE A 244 10.10 1.12 -21.26
CA PHE A 244 9.25 0.87 -20.10
C PHE A 244 10.03 0.39 -18.86
N ASN A 245 11.37 0.33 -18.94
CA ASN A 245 12.28 -0.16 -17.89
C ASN A 245 12.03 -1.62 -17.48
N LEU A 246 11.45 -2.45 -18.35
CA LEU A 246 11.20 -3.87 -18.07
C LEU A 246 12.46 -4.74 -18.10
N ASN A 247 13.58 -4.21 -18.57
CA ASN A 247 14.86 -4.91 -18.68
C ASN A 247 15.81 -4.68 -17.47
N LEU A 248 15.33 -4.04 -16.40
CA LEU A 248 16.13 -3.66 -15.25
C LEU A 248 15.57 -4.25 -13.96
N GLN A 249 16.46 -4.54 -13.01
CA GLN A 249 16.09 -4.84 -11.63
C GLN A 249 15.45 -3.63 -10.95
N THR A 250 14.63 -3.87 -9.94
CA THR A 250 13.99 -2.85 -9.13
C THR A 250 14.95 -2.19 -8.14
N GLY A 251 16.00 -2.91 -7.72
CA GLY A 251 16.98 -2.44 -6.74
C GLY A 251 16.44 -2.44 -5.31
N ILE A 252 15.46 -3.31 -5.02
CA ILE A 252 14.91 -3.50 -3.67
C ILE A 252 16.00 -3.97 -2.70
N GLU A 253 15.82 -3.66 -1.42
CA GLU A 253 16.76 -3.92 -0.32
C GLU A 253 16.79 -5.40 0.12
N ILE A 254 16.83 -6.31 -0.86
CA ILE A 254 16.92 -7.75 -0.64
C ILE A 254 17.96 -8.33 -1.61
N GLU A 255 18.93 -9.06 -1.07
CA GLU A 255 19.88 -9.78 -1.91
C GLU A 255 19.23 -10.90 -2.73
N GLY A 256 19.72 -11.10 -3.95
CA GLY A 256 19.27 -12.19 -4.81
C GLY A 256 18.08 -11.82 -5.71
N GLU A 257 17.79 -10.53 -5.91
CA GLU A 257 16.92 -10.10 -7.00
C GLU A 257 17.49 -10.60 -8.33
N VAL A 258 16.68 -11.32 -9.11
CA VAL A 258 17.10 -11.85 -10.41
C VAL A 258 16.88 -10.80 -11.51
N SER A 259 17.83 -10.67 -12.44
CA SER A 259 17.68 -9.78 -13.59
C SER A 259 16.54 -10.24 -14.52
N PRO A 260 15.71 -9.32 -15.05
CA PRO A 260 14.78 -9.62 -16.12
C PRO A 260 15.47 -10.26 -17.33
N PHE A 261 14.74 -11.12 -18.04
CA PHE A 261 15.18 -11.64 -19.32
C PHE A 261 14.20 -11.24 -20.42
N ILE A 262 14.71 -10.54 -21.44
CA ILE A 262 14.00 -10.19 -22.66
C ILE A 262 14.93 -10.57 -23.80
N LYS A 263 14.52 -11.53 -24.63
CA LYS A 263 15.30 -11.96 -25.80
C LYS A 263 15.62 -10.77 -26.70
N GLN A 264 16.86 -10.70 -27.17
CA GLN A 264 17.27 -9.69 -28.13
C GLN A 264 16.93 -10.14 -29.55
N PRO A 265 16.41 -9.22 -30.39
CA PRO A 265 16.05 -9.53 -31.75
C PRO A 265 17.28 -9.94 -32.56
N PHE A 266 17.11 -10.96 -33.41
CA PHE A 266 18.17 -11.47 -34.29
C PHE A 266 19.42 -12.03 -33.56
N SER A 267 19.34 -12.21 -32.23
CA SER A 267 20.41 -12.80 -31.42
C SER A 267 20.40 -14.32 -31.52
N LYS A 268 21.53 -14.91 -31.93
CA LYS A 268 21.73 -16.36 -31.89
C LYS A 268 21.87 -16.88 -30.47
N ASP A 269 22.46 -16.11 -29.58
CA ASP A 269 22.68 -16.51 -28.18
C ASP A 269 21.35 -16.60 -27.40
N ASP A 270 20.33 -15.87 -27.85
CA ASP A 270 18.98 -15.89 -27.27
C ASP A 270 18.02 -16.84 -28.00
N ASP A 271 18.50 -17.64 -28.96
CA ASP A 271 17.68 -18.50 -29.82
C ASP A 271 16.51 -17.74 -30.47
N TRP A 272 16.76 -16.55 -31.03
CA TRP A 272 15.71 -15.78 -31.69
C TRP A 272 15.21 -16.49 -32.95
N SER A 273 13.89 -16.70 -33.02
CA SER A 273 13.23 -17.36 -34.14
C SER A 273 12.05 -16.54 -34.68
N GLY A 274 11.48 -16.93 -35.83
CA GLY A 274 10.30 -16.25 -36.39
C GLY A 274 9.09 -16.24 -35.43
N THR A 275 9.00 -17.21 -34.53
CA THR A 275 7.91 -17.30 -33.55
C THR A 275 8.17 -16.51 -32.27
N THR A 276 9.41 -16.06 -32.04
CA THR A 276 9.77 -15.37 -30.80
C THR A 276 8.95 -14.10 -30.60
N LEU A 277 8.81 -13.25 -31.61
CA LEU A 277 8.08 -11.99 -31.49
C LEU A 277 6.58 -12.20 -31.14
N PRO A 278 5.82 -13.06 -31.85
CA PRO A 278 4.44 -13.40 -31.44
C PRO A 278 4.34 -13.99 -30.02
N TRP A 279 5.27 -14.84 -29.58
CA TRP A 279 5.23 -15.44 -28.23
C TRP A 279 5.60 -14.43 -27.13
N MET A 280 6.59 -13.58 -27.36
CA MET A 280 6.91 -12.46 -26.48
C MET A 280 5.73 -11.54 -26.26
N SER A 281 4.93 -11.27 -27.30
CA SER A 281 3.74 -10.41 -27.21
C SER A 281 2.70 -10.88 -26.17
N ILE A 282 2.69 -12.17 -25.85
CA ILE A 282 1.74 -12.79 -24.91
C ILE A 282 2.41 -13.24 -23.60
N GLY A 283 3.68 -12.87 -23.39
CA GLY A 283 4.42 -13.09 -22.14
C GLY A 283 5.12 -14.43 -22.02
N TYR A 284 5.44 -15.08 -23.15
CA TYR A 284 6.36 -16.22 -23.23
C TYR A 284 7.70 -15.77 -23.82
N GLU A 285 8.79 -16.52 -23.64
CA GLU A 285 10.15 -16.12 -24.06
C GLU A 285 10.64 -14.80 -23.40
N VAL A 286 9.98 -14.39 -22.31
CA VAL A 286 10.38 -13.28 -21.43
C VAL A 286 10.24 -13.74 -19.99
N MET A 287 11.14 -13.31 -19.11
CA MET A 287 11.07 -13.67 -17.68
C MET A 287 11.17 -12.43 -16.81
N LEU A 288 10.22 -12.29 -15.89
CA LEU A 288 10.14 -11.21 -14.91
C LEU A 288 9.84 -11.80 -13.54
N THR A 289 10.35 -11.15 -12.50
CA THR A 289 9.95 -11.45 -11.12
C THR A 289 8.56 -10.86 -10.85
N PRO A 290 7.82 -11.39 -9.86
CA PRO A 290 6.54 -10.80 -9.44
C PRO A 290 6.67 -9.32 -9.07
N LEU A 291 7.77 -8.94 -8.38
CA LEU A 291 8.01 -7.55 -7.99
C LEU A 291 8.27 -6.64 -9.21
N GLN A 292 9.04 -7.10 -10.19
CA GLN A 292 9.30 -6.33 -11.42
C GLN A 292 8.01 -6.06 -12.20
N LEU A 293 7.17 -7.09 -12.33
CA LEU A 293 5.86 -6.97 -12.97
C LEU A 293 4.92 -6.05 -12.18
N LEU A 294 4.89 -6.16 -10.85
CA LEU A 294 4.12 -5.25 -10.00
C LEU A 294 4.58 -3.80 -10.18
N ASN A 295 5.89 -3.54 -10.20
CA ASN A 295 6.42 -2.19 -10.34
C ASN A 295 6.00 -1.55 -11.67
N PHE A 296 5.92 -2.33 -12.74
CA PHE A 296 5.39 -1.87 -14.02
C PHE A 296 3.90 -1.49 -13.94
N TYR A 297 3.07 -2.32 -13.31
CA TYR A 297 1.65 -2.01 -13.10
C TYR A 297 1.43 -0.82 -12.16
N ASN A 298 2.24 -0.74 -11.10
CA ASN A 298 2.29 0.40 -10.18
C ASN A 298 2.61 1.70 -10.93
N THR A 299 3.56 1.65 -11.87
CA THR A 299 3.92 2.79 -12.72
C THR A 299 2.74 3.27 -13.57
N VAL A 300 1.96 2.34 -14.16
CA VAL A 300 0.75 2.69 -14.94
C VAL A 300 -0.32 3.30 -14.02
N ALA A 301 -0.49 2.76 -12.82
CA ALA A 301 -1.38 3.30 -11.80
C ALA A 301 -0.95 4.72 -11.37
N ASN A 302 0.36 4.96 -11.25
CA ASN A 302 0.99 6.21 -10.84
C ASN A 302 1.19 7.20 -12.02
N GLY A 303 0.29 7.16 -13.01
CA GLY A 303 0.31 8.11 -14.13
C GLY A 303 1.58 8.07 -14.99
N GLY A 304 2.28 6.93 -15.04
CA GLY A 304 3.50 6.73 -15.81
C GLY A 304 4.80 7.05 -15.06
N THR A 305 4.74 7.42 -13.77
CA THR A 305 5.90 7.66 -12.92
C THR A 305 6.31 6.36 -12.21
N MET A 306 7.50 5.86 -12.53
CA MET A 306 8.06 4.65 -11.94
C MET A 306 8.80 4.98 -10.64
N MET A 307 8.33 4.38 -9.55
CA MET A 307 8.95 4.47 -8.24
C MET A 307 9.95 3.33 -8.04
N LYS A 308 10.94 3.54 -7.17
CA LYS A 308 11.79 2.47 -6.66
C LYS A 308 11.05 1.75 -5.53
N PRO A 309 10.77 0.43 -5.65
CA PRO A 309 10.29 -0.34 -4.52
C PRO A 309 11.29 -0.32 -3.35
N TYR A 310 10.80 -0.10 -2.13
CA TYR A 310 11.66 -0.03 -0.95
C TYR A 310 10.97 -0.59 0.31
N LEU A 311 11.77 -1.13 1.22
CA LEU A 311 11.33 -1.85 2.42
C LEU A 311 11.69 -1.14 3.72
N VAL A 312 12.66 -0.22 3.71
CA VAL A 312 13.09 0.52 4.91
C VAL A 312 12.90 2.03 4.71
N SER A 313 12.22 2.66 5.66
CA SER A 313 11.89 4.08 5.63
C SER A 313 12.76 4.94 6.54
N GLU A 314 13.28 4.36 7.62
CA GLU A 314 14.10 5.07 8.61
C GLU A 314 15.17 4.14 9.20
N VAL A 315 16.32 4.71 9.52
CA VAL A 315 17.30 4.13 10.45
C VAL A 315 17.22 4.90 11.75
N GLN A 316 17.05 4.20 12.86
CA GLN A 316 16.81 4.79 14.18
C GLN A 316 17.87 4.33 15.18
N GLN A 317 18.05 5.12 16.23
CA GLN A 317 18.84 4.72 17.39
C GLN A 317 18.14 5.20 18.65
N PHE A 318 17.82 4.29 19.56
CA PHE A 318 17.06 4.57 20.78
C PHE A 318 15.73 5.29 20.51
N GLY A 319 15.04 4.93 19.43
CA GLY A 319 13.78 5.52 19.00
C GLY A 319 13.90 6.89 18.32
N VAL A 320 15.11 7.44 18.16
CA VAL A 320 15.35 8.69 17.43
C VAL A 320 15.75 8.37 15.99
N THR A 321 15.05 8.95 15.01
CA THR A 321 15.40 8.84 13.60
C THR A 321 16.74 9.51 13.31
N LEU A 322 17.74 8.72 12.88
CA LEU A 322 19.03 9.21 12.42
C LEU A 322 19.02 9.53 10.93
N GLU A 323 18.36 8.68 10.15
CA GLU A 323 18.29 8.78 8.70
C GLU A 323 16.88 8.44 8.23
N ARG A 324 16.38 9.21 7.25
CA ARG A 324 15.14 8.91 6.52
C ARG A 324 15.49 8.52 5.10
N ILE A 325 14.95 7.40 4.65
CA ILE A 325 15.08 6.91 3.28
C ILE A 325 13.81 7.34 2.52
N PRO A 326 13.89 8.36 1.65
CA PRO A 326 12.71 8.89 0.97
C PRO A 326 12.30 8.02 -0.22
N PRO A 327 11.01 8.07 -0.62
CA PRO A 327 10.56 7.54 -1.90
C PRO A 327 11.41 8.07 -3.05
N THR A 328 11.87 7.17 -3.92
CA THR A 328 12.77 7.52 -5.03
C THR A 328 12.07 7.30 -6.36
N ILE A 329 12.07 8.33 -7.22
CA ILE A 329 11.57 8.22 -8.59
C ILE A 329 12.69 7.68 -9.49
N ILE A 330 12.49 6.51 -10.09
CA ILE A 330 13.41 5.95 -11.09
C ILE A 330 13.21 6.67 -12.43
N LYS A 331 11.95 6.85 -12.84
CA LYS A 331 11.62 7.43 -14.14
C LYS A 331 10.28 8.15 -14.10
N ARG A 332 10.25 9.44 -14.43
CA ARG A 332 9.03 10.26 -14.38
C ARG A 332 7.98 9.90 -15.43
N ARG A 333 8.40 9.30 -16.54
CA ARG A 333 7.53 8.97 -17.65
C ARG A 333 8.08 7.78 -18.42
N ILE A 334 7.37 6.66 -18.37
CA ILE A 334 7.71 5.47 -19.17
C ILE A 334 7.09 5.47 -20.57
N ALA A 335 5.96 6.16 -20.75
CA ALA A 335 5.21 6.23 -22.00
C ALA A 335 4.49 7.59 -22.11
N SER A 336 3.89 7.92 -23.26
CA SER A 336 3.09 9.13 -23.38
C SER A 336 1.91 9.11 -22.41
N ARG A 337 1.44 10.31 -22.04
CA ARG A 337 0.26 10.46 -21.17
C ARG A 337 -0.97 9.77 -21.77
N SER A 338 -1.16 9.89 -23.08
CA SER A 338 -2.25 9.25 -23.82
C SER A 338 -2.22 7.73 -23.68
N THR A 339 -1.04 7.10 -23.84
CA THR A 339 -0.90 5.65 -23.68
C THR A 339 -1.17 5.21 -22.25
N ILE A 340 -0.70 5.95 -21.24
CA ILE A 340 -0.98 5.62 -19.83
C ILE A 340 -2.48 5.71 -19.52
N GLU A 341 -3.17 6.76 -19.98
CA GLU A 341 -4.61 6.92 -19.78
C GLU A 341 -5.40 5.80 -20.47
N GLN A 342 -5.02 5.43 -21.70
CA GLN A 342 -5.62 4.31 -22.42
C GLN A 342 -5.33 2.96 -21.73
N ALA A 343 -4.11 2.75 -21.25
CA ALA A 343 -3.72 1.54 -20.52
C ALA A 343 -4.52 1.36 -19.22
N ARG A 344 -4.73 2.44 -18.46
CA ARG A 344 -5.61 2.42 -17.27
C ARG A 344 -7.04 2.02 -17.64
N GLY A 345 -7.61 2.66 -18.66
CA GLY A 345 -8.96 2.34 -19.14
C GLY A 345 -9.11 0.92 -19.74
N LEU A 346 -8.02 0.29 -20.20
CA LEU A 346 -8.02 -1.11 -20.60
C LEU A 346 -8.02 -2.06 -19.39
N LEU A 347 -7.21 -1.76 -18.37
CA LEU A 347 -7.14 -2.55 -17.15
C LEU A 347 -8.45 -2.51 -16.35
N GLU A 348 -9.15 -1.37 -16.35
CA GLU A 348 -10.52 -1.26 -15.84
C GLU A 348 -11.47 -2.12 -16.68
N GLY A 349 -11.38 -2.04 -18.02
CA GLY A 349 -12.20 -2.83 -18.93
C GLY A 349 -12.07 -4.35 -18.76
N VAL A 350 -10.91 -4.86 -18.34
CA VAL A 350 -10.71 -6.29 -18.02
C VAL A 350 -11.59 -6.73 -16.83
N VAL A 351 -11.80 -5.83 -15.87
CA VAL A 351 -12.65 -6.07 -14.70
C VAL A 351 -14.11 -5.82 -15.03
N GLU A 352 -14.44 -4.81 -15.85
CA GLU A 352 -15.85 -4.54 -16.17
C GLU A 352 -16.44 -5.53 -17.18
N ASN A 353 -15.70 -5.84 -18.24
CA ASN A 353 -16.21 -6.55 -19.41
C ASN A 353 -15.45 -7.85 -19.72
N GLY A 354 -14.32 -8.07 -19.06
CA GLY A 354 -13.35 -9.10 -19.43
C GLY A 354 -13.29 -10.29 -18.48
N THR A 355 -12.10 -10.90 -18.44
CA THR A 355 -11.81 -12.14 -17.69
C THR A 355 -11.92 -12.00 -16.18
N ALA A 356 -11.97 -10.78 -15.62
CA ALA A 356 -12.08 -10.52 -14.18
C ALA A 356 -13.48 -10.07 -13.72
N SER A 357 -14.46 -10.05 -14.63
CA SER A 357 -15.82 -9.52 -14.38
C SER A 357 -16.65 -10.22 -13.31
N LYS A 358 -16.34 -11.47 -12.99
CA LYS A 358 -17.06 -12.24 -11.98
C LYS A 358 -16.93 -11.68 -10.56
N LEU A 359 -15.85 -10.96 -10.26
CA LEU A 359 -15.57 -10.44 -8.90
C LEU A 359 -15.54 -8.91 -8.84
N LYS A 360 -16.29 -8.25 -9.72
CA LYS A 360 -16.52 -6.79 -9.62
C LYS A 360 -17.17 -6.44 -8.28
N SER A 361 -16.94 -5.21 -7.82
CA SER A 361 -17.45 -4.70 -6.55
C SER A 361 -18.22 -3.41 -6.74
N ASP A 362 -19.39 -3.33 -6.11
CA ASP A 362 -20.17 -2.10 -6.09
C ASP A 362 -19.59 -1.06 -5.09
N ARG A 363 -18.65 -1.48 -4.22
CA ARG A 363 -18.10 -0.65 -3.14
C ARG A 363 -16.89 0.19 -3.54
N TYR A 364 -16.06 -0.31 -4.46
CA TYR A 364 -14.98 0.44 -5.10
C TYR A 364 -14.60 -0.29 -6.38
N HIS A 365 -14.12 0.44 -7.38
CA HIS A 365 -13.61 -0.16 -8.60
C HIS A 365 -12.13 -0.52 -8.44
N PHE A 366 -11.70 -1.56 -9.13
CA PHE A 366 -10.30 -1.96 -9.21
C PHE A 366 -9.98 -2.27 -10.66
N ALA A 367 -8.70 -2.19 -11.02
CA ALA A 367 -8.23 -2.42 -12.36
C ALA A 367 -7.09 -3.45 -12.34
N GLY A 368 -6.97 -4.26 -13.37
CA GLY A 368 -5.88 -5.23 -13.42
C GLY A 368 -5.95 -6.19 -14.60
N LYS A 369 -5.10 -7.21 -14.56
CA LYS A 369 -5.00 -8.21 -15.61
C LYS A 369 -4.79 -9.60 -15.04
N THR A 370 -5.56 -10.56 -15.55
CA THR A 370 -5.35 -11.98 -15.30
C THR A 370 -4.22 -12.53 -16.19
N GLY A 371 -3.38 -13.38 -15.62
CA GLY A 371 -2.38 -14.20 -16.29
C GLY A 371 -2.63 -15.68 -16.05
N THR A 372 -2.39 -16.50 -17.07
CA THR A 372 -2.24 -17.95 -16.95
C THR A 372 -1.07 -18.34 -17.85
N ALA A 373 0.01 -18.82 -17.25
CA ALA A 373 1.22 -19.25 -17.96
C ALA A 373 1.40 -20.77 -17.82
N GLN A 374 1.86 -21.42 -18.88
CA GLN A 374 2.21 -22.83 -18.85
C GLN A 374 3.60 -23.00 -18.23
N LEU A 375 3.77 -24.00 -17.37
CA LEU A 375 5.03 -24.31 -16.71
C LEU A 375 5.61 -25.63 -17.24
N ASN A 376 6.93 -25.72 -17.27
CA ASN A 376 7.69 -26.94 -17.60
C ASN A 376 7.19 -27.62 -18.89
N TYR A 377 6.88 -26.82 -19.91
CA TYR A 377 6.36 -27.35 -21.16
C TYR A 377 7.48 -27.89 -22.04
N GLN A 378 7.24 -29.05 -22.66
CA GLN A 378 8.16 -29.72 -23.56
C GLN A 378 7.46 -30.06 -24.86
N ARG A 379 8.11 -29.74 -25.98
CA ARG A 379 7.58 -30.08 -27.29
C ARG A 379 7.91 -31.52 -27.66
N LEU A 380 6.87 -32.31 -27.92
CA LEU A 380 6.96 -33.65 -28.51
C LEU A 380 6.46 -33.58 -29.95
N LYS A 381 6.81 -34.57 -30.78
CA LYS A 381 6.53 -34.58 -32.24
C LYS A 381 5.11 -34.12 -32.63
N ASN A 382 4.08 -34.48 -31.84
CA ASN A 382 2.68 -34.18 -32.17
C ASN A 382 1.93 -33.46 -31.04
N ARG A 383 2.60 -33.04 -29.95
CA ARG A 383 1.95 -32.36 -28.81
C ARG A 383 2.94 -31.64 -27.91
N THR A 384 2.50 -30.58 -27.27
CA THR A 384 3.22 -29.98 -26.15
C THR A 384 2.77 -30.63 -24.84
N LYS A 385 3.71 -31.22 -24.11
CA LYS A 385 3.47 -31.71 -22.76
C LYS A 385 3.63 -30.54 -21.80
N VAL A 386 2.56 -30.15 -21.11
CA VAL A 386 2.57 -29.09 -20.09
C VAL A 386 2.73 -29.73 -18.72
N GLY A 387 3.68 -29.23 -17.91
CA GLY A 387 3.99 -29.78 -16.59
C GLY A 387 3.20 -29.15 -15.44
N GLY A 388 2.61 -27.97 -15.65
CA GLY A 388 1.78 -27.26 -14.68
C GLY A 388 1.35 -25.90 -15.22
N TYR A 389 0.69 -25.11 -14.38
CA TYR A 389 0.25 -23.75 -14.72
C TYR A 389 0.62 -22.77 -13.62
N GLN A 390 0.78 -21.52 -13.98
CA GLN A 390 0.93 -20.39 -13.06
C GLN A 390 -0.24 -19.45 -13.24
N ALA A 391 -0.98 -19.23 -12.16
CA ALA A 391 -2.12 -18.34 -12.11
C ALA A 391 -1.70 -17.01 -11.49
N THR A 392 -1.89 -15.90 -12.21
CA THR A 392 -1.48 -14.57 -11.76
C THR A 392 -2.61 -13.58 -11.89
N PHE A 393 -2.73 -12.66 -10.95
CA PHE A 393 -3.48 -11.42 -11.11
C PHE A 393 -2.64 -10.26 -10.61
N VAL A 394 -2.54 -9.21 -11.40
CA VAL A 394 -1.83 -7.98 -11.03
C VAL A 394 -2.72 -6.78 -11.35
N GLY A 395 -2.80 -5.83 -10.43
CA GLY A 395 -3.72 -4.72 -10.53
C GLY A 395 -3.52 -3.67 -9.45
N TYR A 396 -4.46 -2.74 -9.37
CA TYR A 396 -4.47 -1.65 -8.39
C TYR A 396 -5.89 -1.25 -8.02
N PHE A 397 -6.00 -0.61 -6.86
CA PHE A 397 -7.27 -0.16 -6.30
C PHE A 397 -7.08 1.07 -5.39
N PRO A 398 -8.13 1.91 -5.26
CA PRO A 398 -9.26 2.03 -6.20
C PRO A 398 -8.82 2.40 -7.62
N ALA A 399 -9.62 2.11 -8.65
CA ALA A 399 -9.22 2.33 -10.05
C ALA A 399 -9.08 3.82 -10.42
N GLU A 400 -9.96 4.67 -9.89
CA GLU A 400 -10.04 6.09 -10.20
C GLU A 400 -8.89 6.87 -9.57
N ALA A 401 -8.60 6.57 -8.30
CA ALA A 401 -7.52 7.15 -7.51
C ALA A 401 -6.67 6.04 -6.89
N PRO A 402 -5.76 5.42 -7.66
CA PRO A 402 -4.98 4.28 -7.19
C PRO A 402 -4.12 4.63 -5.99
N LYS A 403 -4.31 3.89 -4.90
CA LYS A 403 -3.52 4.04 -3.68
C LYS A 403 -2.59 2.85 -3.47
N TYR A 404 -3.08 1.65 -3.77
CA TYR A 404 -2.31 0.41 -3.69
C TYR A 404 -2.35 -0.33 -5.01
N SER A 405 -1.21 -0.89 -5.39
CA SER A 405 -1.10 -1.93 -6.41
C SER A 405 -0.80 -3.26 -5.74
N CYS A 406 -1.34 -4.35 -6.26
CA CYS A 406 -1.10 -5.69 -5.74
C CYS A 406 -0.91 -6.70 -6.87
N ILE A 407 0.03 -7.63 -6.65
CA ILE A 407 0.17 -8.83 -7.46
C ILE A 407 -0.04 -10.05 -6.57
N VAL A 408 -0.80 -11.01 -7.10
CA VAL A 408 -0.90 -12.37 -6.57
C VAL A 408 -0.46 -13.33 -7.66
N LEU A 409 0.46 -14.23 -7.32
CA LEU A 409 0.90 -15.32 -8.17
C LEU A 409 0.78 -16.62 -7.39
N ILE A 410 0.16 -17.62 -8.00
CA ILE A 410 0.02 -18.96 -7.45
C ILE A 410 0.57 -19.94 -8.47
N SER A 411 1.64 -20.64 -8.09
CA SER A 411 2.34 -21.58 -8.94
C SER A 411 1.82 -23.00 -8.74
N ASN A 412 1.59 -23.67 -9.87
CA ASN A 412 1.20 -25.07 -9.96
C ASN A 412 0.01 -25.45 -9.06
N PRO A 413 -1.16 -24.76 -9.15
CA PRO A 413 -2.36 -25.19 -8.46
C PRO A 413 -2.80 -26.56 -9.00
N ARG A 414 -2.93 -27.55 -8.11
CA ARG A 414 -3.22 -28.95 -8.48
C ARG A 414 -4.70 -29.29 -8.39
N SER A 415 -5.50 -28.43 -7.78
CA SER A 415 -6.94 -28.64 -7.62
C SER A 415 -7.76 -27.36 -7.74
N ARG A 416 -9.03 -27.52 -8.13
CA ARG A 416 -10.07 -26.47 -8.10
C ARG A 416 -9.74 -25.22 -8.93
N GLY A 417 -9.17 -25.40 -10.11
CA GLY A 417 -8.93 -24.32 -11.09
C GLY A 417 -7.45 -24.14 -11.40
N ILE A 418 -7.18 -23.59 -12.59
CA ILE A 418 -5.82 -23.30 -13.08
C ILE A 418 -5.66 -21.88 -13.60
N TYR A 419 -6.76 -21.15 -13.75
CA TYR A 419 -6.77 -19.83 -14.39
C TYR A 419 -6.58 -18.71 -13.37
N GLY A 420 -5.87 -17.65 -13.78
CA GLY A 420 -5.65 -16.45 -12.96
C GLY A 420 -6.93 -15.83 -12.39
N GLY A 421 -8.04 -15.85 -13.16
CA GLY A 421 -9.34 -15.34 -12.71
C GLY A 421 -10.04 -16.21 -11.66
N GLU A 422 -9.71 -17.49 -11.57
CA GLU A 422 -10.33 -18.45 -10.63
C GLU A 422 -9.48 -18.67 -9.37
N VAL A 423 -8.16 -18.51 -9.48
CA VAL A 423 -7.20 -18.85 -8.44
C VAL A 423 -6.58 -17.61 -7.80
N ALA A 424 -5.99 -16.71 -8.61
CA ALA A 424 -5.25 -15.55 -8.09
C ALA A 424 -6.14 -14.31 -7.83
N LEU A 425 -7.13 -14.06 -8.70
CA LEU A 425 -8.03 -12.92 -8.56
C LEU A 425 -8.85 -12.94 -7.25
N PRO A 426 -9.40 -14.08 -6.78
CA PRO A 426 -10.09 -14.11 -5.48
C PRO A 426 -9.21 -13.66 -4.30
N VAL A 427 -7.93 -14.03 -4.32
CA VAL A 427 -6.95 -13.61 -3.30
C VAL A 427 -6.71 -12.11 -3.37
N PHE A 428 -6.49 -11.57 -4.57
CA PHE A 428 -6.38 -10.12 -4.77
C PHE A 428 -7.61 -9.38 -4.22
N ARG A 429 -8.81 -9.91 -4.48
CA ARG A 429 -10.08 -9.31 -4.01
C ARG A 429 -10.16 -9.32 -2.50
N GLU A 430 -9.83 -10.44 -1.86
CA GLU A 430 -9.82 -10.53 -0.40
C GLU A 430 -8.86 -9.52 0.22
N ILE A 431 -7.63 -9.43 -0.30
CA ILE A 431 -6.62 -8.46 0.13
C ILE A 431 -7.14 -7.04 -0.05
N ALA A 432 -7.62 -6.69 -1.24
CA ALA A 432 -8.09 -5.36 -1.55
C ALA A 432 -9.33 -4.97 -0.72
N ASP A 433 -10.26 -5.90 -0.49
CA ASP A 433 -11.47 -5.67 0.30
C ASP A 433 -11.17 -5.45 1.78
N LYS A 434 -10.30 -6.28 2.37
CA LYS A 434 -9.87 -6.13 3.77
C LYS A 434 -9.08 -4.82 3.96
N ILE A 435 -8.16 -4.48 3.05
CA ILE A 435 -7.43 -3.19 3.09
C ILE A 435 -8.40 -2.00 2.97
N PHE A 436 -9.33 -2.04 2.01
CA PHE A 436 -10.33 -0.99 1.83
C PHE A 436 -11.23 -0.83 3.05
N ALA A 437 -11.55 -1.92 3.75
CA ALA A 437 -12.36 -1.89 4.96
C ALA A 437 -11.64 -1.26 6.16
N ILE A 438 -10.32 -1.42 6.29
CA ILE A 438 -9.56 -0.90 7.44
C ILE A 438 -8.99 0.50 7.22
N LYS A 439 -8.69 0.89 5.97
CA LYS A 439 -8.05 2.18 5.66
C LYS A 439 -9.11 3.26 5.41
N LEU A 440 -9.30 4.13 6.40
CA LEU A 440 -10.32 5.20 6.37
C LEU A 440 -10.10 6.21 5.22
N ASP A 441 -8.85 6.50 4.85
CA ASP A 441 -8.51 7.39 3.74
C ASP A 441 -9.01 6.86 2.39
N LEU A 442 -9.05 5.53 2.20
CA LEU A 442 -9.65 4.90 1.03
C LEU A 442 -11.18 5.04 0.98
N GLN A 443 -11.84 5.04 2.14
CA GLN A 443 -13.30 5.20 2.25
C GLN A 443 -13.73 6.65 2.06
N THR A 444 -12.89 7.59 2.48
CA THR A 444 -13.17 9.03 2.39
C THR A 444 -13.24 9.49 0.92
N ALA A 445 -12.47 8.86 0.02
CA ALA A 445 -12.50 9.14 -1.42
C ALA A 445 -13.87 8.91 -2.08
N ARG A 446 -14.76 8.09 -1.48
CA ARG A 446 -16.14 7.86 -1.94
C ARG A 446 -17.20 8.58 -1.13
N SER A 447 -16.82 9.21 -0.01
CA SER A 447 -17.71 10.09 0.72
C SER A 447 -17.85 11.40 -0.07
N GLY A 448 -18.62 11.34 -1.16
CA GLY A 448 -19.21 12.51 -1.82
C GLY A 448 -20.14 13.31 -0.89
N ALA A 449 -20.19 12.97 0.41
CA ALA A 449 -20.33 13.97 1.45
C ALA A 449 -19.14 14.93 1.32
N ARG A 450 -19.30 15.89 0.40
CA ARG A 450 -18.70 17.21 0.50
C ARG A 450 -18.66 17.48 2.00
N LEU A 451 -17.47 17.45 2.62
CA LEU A 451 -17.30 18.13 3.89
C LEU A 451 -17.93 19.47 3.60
N VAL A 452 -19.10 19.74 4.20
CA VAL A 452 -19.78 21.01 4.00
C VAL A 452 -18.68 21.98 4.35
N ALA A 453 -18.16 22.69 3.34
CA ALA A 453 -17.18 23.70 3.60
C ALA A 453 -17.86 24.54 4.67
N LEU A 454 -17.23 24.68 5.82
CA LEU A 454 -17.63 25.67 6.81
C LEU A 454 -17.31 27.06 6.22
N GLN A 455 -17.70 27.31 4.97
CA GLN A 455 -17.83 28.63 4.39
C GLN A 455 -19.21 29.12 4.77
N GLN A 456 -19.32 29.52 6.03
CA GLN A 456 -19.94 30.79 6.29
C GLN A 456 -18.83 31.68 6.83
N ASP A 457 -18.32 32.58 6.00
CA ASP A 457 -17.56 33.77 6.42
C ASP A 457 -18.52 34.74 7.17
N GLU A 458 -19.36 34.22 8.07
CA GLU A 458 -20.25 35.01 8.91
C GLU A 458 -19.58 35.19 10.26
N LEU A 459 -19.16 36.43 10.54
CA LEU A 459 -18.73 36.82 11.87
C LEU A 459 -19.82 36.42 12.89
N PRO A 460 -19.44 35.87 14.06
CA PRO A 460 -20.40 35.35 15.02
C PRO A 460 -21.42 36.41 15.42
N GLY A 461 -22.70 36.13 15.17
CA GLY A 461 -23.81 37.01 15.54
C GLY A 461 -23.94 37.20 17.06
N LEU A 462 -24.88 38.07 17.47
CA LEU A 462 -25.11 38.54 18.84
C LEU A 462 -24.84 37.46 19.91
N THR A 463 -23.66 37.50 20.53
CA THR A 463 -23.23 36.56 21.57
C THR A 463 -22.98 37.32 22.85
N VAL A 464 -23.55 36.85 23.96
CA VAL A 464 -23.44 37.52 25.26
C VAL A 464 -22.80 36.57 26.26
N GLY A 465 -21.83 37.03 27.03
CA GLY A 465 -21.15 36.17 27.98
C GLY A 465 -20.07 36.87 28.78
N ASN A 466 -19.23 36.07 29.44
CA ASN A 466 -18.06 36.59 30.14
C ASN A 466 -17.09 37.23 29.13
N ARG A 467 -16.72 38.50 29.35
CA ARG A 467 -15.87 39.25 28.42
C ARG A 467 -14.50 38.60 28.21
N GLN A 468 -13.85 38.12 29.26
CA GLN A 468 -12.51 37.52 29.15
C GLN A 468 -12.55 36.20 28.38
N GLU A 469 -13.58 35.38 28.58
CA GLU A 469 -13.76 34.14 27.80
C GLU A 469 -14.02 34.45 26.31
N LEU A 470 -14.80 35.50 26.01
CA LEU A 470 -15.07 35.93 24.64
C LEU A 470 -13.81 36.49 23.95
N GLU A 471 -13.04 37.33 24.64
CA GLU A 471 -11.77 37.88 24.12
C GLU A 471 -10.76 36.75 23.85
N TYR A 472 -10.61 35.80 24.79
CA TYR A 472 -9.74 34.63 24.62
C TYR A 472 -10.10 33.82 23.37
N LEU A 473 -11.39 33.55 23.14
CA LEU A 473 -11.84 32.83 21.95
C LEU A 473 -11.53 33.59 20.66
N LEU A 474 -11.74 34.92 20.64
CA LEU A 474 -11.45 35.74 19.46
C LEU A 474 -9.95 35.76 19.14
N ASP A 475 -9.11 35.84 20.17
CA ASP A 475 -7.64 35.80 20.02
C ASP A 475 -7.16 34.43 19.51
N GLU A 476 -7.68 33.32 20.07
CA GLU A 476 -7.35 31.95 19.65
C GLU A 476 -7.69 31.72 18.17
N PHE A 477 -8.81 32.27 17.70
CA PHE A 477 -9.23 32.18 16.30
C PHE A 477 -8.68 33.30 15.41
N SER A 478 -7.80 34.17 15.93
CA SER A 478 -7.22 35.30 15.19
C SER A 478 -8.27 36.23 14.56
N VAL A 479 -9.42 36.41 15.21
CA VAL A 479 -10.52 37.28 14.75
C VAL A 479 -10.30 38.70 15.27
N PRO A 480 -10.14 39.72 14.40
CA PRO A 480 -9.94 41.10 14.85
C PRO A 480 -11.21 41.67 15.49
N TYR A 481 -11.06 42.32 16.65
CA TYR A 481 -12.17 42.96 17.36
C TYR A 481 -11.77 44.31 17.98
N GLN A 482 -12.78 45.14 18.28
CA GLN A 482 -12.62 46.39 19.02
C GLN A 482 -13.26 46.27 20.40
N ARG A 483 -12.43 46.45 21.44
CA ARG A 483 -12.89 46.48 22.83
C ARG A 483 -13.45 47.86 23.18
N GLN A 484 -14.71 47.91 23.62
CA GLN A 484 -15.39 49.15 24.03
C GLN A 484 -15.92 49.12 25.47
N THR A 485 -15.61 48.07 26.24
CA THR A 485 -16.05 47.93 27.64
C THR A 485 -15.03 47.17 28.49
N ASP A 486 -14.96 47.53 29.77
CA ASP A 486 -14.22 46.81 30.80
C ASP A 486 -15.10 45.90 31.67
N ASP A 487 -16.43 46.07 31.60
CA ASP A 487 -17.41 45.28 32.36
C ASP A 487 -17.20 43.77 32.16
N PRO A 488 -17.45 42.94 33.21
CA PRO A 488 -17.20 41.50 33.17
C PRO A 488 -18.15 40.74 32.22
N VAL A 489 -19.30 41.32 31.89
CA VAL A 489 -20.27 40.76 30.94
C VAL A 489 -20.34 41.66 29.71
N ALA A 490 -20.13 41.08 28.53
CA ALA A 490 -20.10 41.79 27.27
C ALA A 490 -21.04 41.18 26.22
N VAL A 491 -21.35 41.98 25.20
CA VAL A 491 -22.03 41.61 23.97
C VAL A 491 -21.02 41.67 22.83
N LEU A 492 -20.84 40.57 22.10
CA LEU A 492 -20.25 40.60 20.77
C LEU A 492 -21.32 40.99 19.78
N ARG A 493 -21.07 42.07 19.03
CA ARG A 493 -21.92 42.52 17.93
C ARG A 493 -21.07 42.84 16.72
N THR A 494 -21.44 42.23 15.59
CA THR A 494 -20.89 42.55 14.28
C THR A 494 -21.42 43.90 13.79
N ASP A 495 -20.52 44.76 13.32
CA ASP A 495 -20.82 46.00 12.60
C ASP A 495 -20.00 46.03 11.30
N ALA A 496 -20.69 45.87 10.17
CA ALA A 496 -20.11 45.59 8.85
C ALA A 496 -19.03 44.48 8.91
N ASP A 497 -17.76 44.85 8.80
CA ASP A 497 -16.61 43.95 8.74
C ASP A 497 -15.85 43.86 10.07
N THR A 498 -16.38 44.45 11.14
CA THR A 498 -15.72 44.54 12.45
C THR A 498 -16.57 43.97 13.57
N LEU A 499 -15.91 43.32 14.54
CA LEU A 499 -16.57 42.76 15.72
C LEU A 499 -16.34 43.68 16.92
N ASN A 500 -17.42 44.15 17.55
CA ASN A 500 -17.36 45.04 18.70
C ASN A 500 -17.70 44.30 20.00
N VAL A 501 -16.87 44.48 21.03
CA VAL A 501 -17.13 44.01 22.41
C VAL A 501 -17.78 45.16 23.18
N LEU A 502 -19.10 45.11 23.29
CA LEU A 502 -19.94 46.17 23.86
C LEU A 502 -20.37 45.84 25.29
N ARG A 503 -20.62 46.90 26.08
CA ARG A 503 -21.14 46.79 27.45
C ARG A 503 -22.52 46.13 27.48
N ARG A 504 -22.71 45.14 28.36
CA ARG A 504 -24.04 44.62 28.74
C ARG A 504 -24.32 44.99 30.20
N HIS A 505 -25.25 45.91 30.42
CA HIS A 505 -25.63 46.29 31.79
C HIS A 505 -26.30 45.12 32.53
N VAL A 506 -25.77 44.77 33.69
CA VAL A 506 -26.32 43.71 34.56
C VAL A 506 -26.72 44.33 35.91
N PRO A 507 -28.02 44.44 36.22
CA PRO A 507 -28.46 45.04 37.47
C PRO A 507 -28.17 44.14 38.68
N GLU A 508 -27.81 44.72 39.83
CA GLU A 508 -27.40 43.95 41.03
C GLU A 508 -28.57 43.26 41.75
N LYS A 509 -29.76 43.87 41.81
CA LYS A 509 -30.92 43.38 42.59
C LYS A 509 -32.17 43.12 41.77
N ARG A 510 -32.00 43.00 40.45
CA ARG A 510 -33.09 42.79 39.49
C ARG A 510 -32.70 41.67 38.52
N VAL A 511 -33.70 41.04 37.92
CA VAL A 511 -33.54 40.01 36.90
C VAL A 511 -32.78 40.60 35.70
N PRO A 512 -31.60 40.08 35.35
CA PRO A 512 -30.84 40.53 34.19
C PRO A 512 -31.48 40.04 32.87
N ASN A 513 -31.11 40.68 31.76
CA ASN A 513 -31.44 40.17 30.42
C ASN A 513 -30.38 39.17 29.99
N VAL A 514 -30.73 37.88 30.00
CA VAL A 514 -29.86 36.75 29.65
C VAL A 514 -30.07 36.25 28.22
N VAL A 515 -30.96 36.87 27.44
CA VAL A 515 -31.18 36.50 26.03
C VAL A 515 -29.90 36.71 25.22
N GLY A 516 -29.51 35.67 24.46
CA GLY A 516 -28.27 35.60 23.69
C GLY A 516 -27.07 35.00 24.45
N MET A 517 -27.22 34.67 25.73
CA MET A 517 -26.17 34.04 26.53
C MET A 517 -26.11 32.53 26.34
N GLY A 518 -24.92 31.96 26.55
CA GLY A 518 -24.78 30.54 26.83
C GLY A 518 -25.39 30.18 28.19
N LEU A 519 -25.79 28.92 28.36
CA LEU A 519 -26.46 28.47 29.57
C LEU A 519 -25.62 28.69 30.85
N LYS A 520 -24.31 28.44 30.78
CA LYS A 520 -23.37 28.63 31.91
C LYS A 520 -23.40 30.08 32.43
N ASP A 521 -23.29 31.06 31.55
CA ASP A 521 -23.31 32.49 31.92
C ASP A 521 -24.70 32.92 32.41
N ALA A 522 -25.76 32.44 31.77
CA ALA A 522 -27.13 32.73 32.18
C ALA A 522 -27.43 32.20 33.59
N LEU A 523 -27.02 30.95 33.88
CA LEU A 523 -27.15 30.34 35.20
C LEU A 523 -26.38 31.13 36.26
N PHE A 524 -25.10 31.43 35.99
CA PHE A 524 -24.26 32.20 36.90
C PHE A 524 -24.89 33.55 37.28
N LEU A 525 -25.47 34.28 36.31
CA LEU A 525 -26.07 35.57 36.59
C LEU A 525 -27.40 35.49 37.35
N LEU A 526 -28.23 34.47 37.07
CA LEU A 526 -29.56 34.32 37.65
C LEU A 526 -29.49 33.71 39.06
N GLU A 527 -28.70 32.67 39.25
CA GLU A 527 -28.60 31.95 40.53
C GLU A 527 -27.86 32.77 41.60
N ASN A 528 -26.81 33.51 41.23
CA ASN A 528 -26.16 34.46 42.14
C ASN A 528 -27.08 35.60 42.61
N ARG A 529 -28.22 35.79 41.94
CA ARG A 529 -29.28 36.75 42.33
C ARG A 529 -30.45 36.06 43.04
N GLY A 530 -30.29 34.79 43.40
CA GLY A 530 -31.25 34.00 44.16
C GLY A 530 -32.42 33.46 43.33
N LEU A 531 -32.37 33.48 42.00
CA LEU A 531 -33.43 32.88 41.17
C LEU A 531 -33.18 31.38 41.00
N ARG A 532 -34.25 30.59 40.89
CA ARG A 532 -34.16 29.15 40.54
C ARG A 532 -34.40 28.99 39.04
N VAL A 533 -33.46 28.39 38.32
CA VAL A 533 -33.52 28.34 36.85
C VAL A 533 -34.06 26.99 36.38
N GLU A 534 -35.12 27.03 35.57
CA GLU A 534 -35.65 25.87 34.85
C GLU A 534 -35.27 25.98 33.36
N ILE A 535 -34.83 24.88 32.77
CA ILE A 535 -34.19 24.89 31.44
C ILE A 535 -35.03 24.03 30.49
N ASN A 536 -35.34 24.55 29.31
CA ASN A 536 -36.00 23.81 28.24
C ASN A 536 -35.28 24.03 26.90
N GLY A 537 -34.75 22.95 26.32
CA GLY A 537 -34.00 22.98 25.06
C GLY A 537 -32.48 22.98 25.24
N TYR A 538 -31.76 23.14 24.13
CA TYR A 538 -30.29 23.20 24.05
C TYR A 538 -29.86 24.38 23.17
N GLY A 539 -28.66 24.93 23.38
CA GLY A 539 -28.14 26.08 22.61
C GLY A 539 -28.01 27.37 23.42
N LYS A 540 -28.36 28.52 22.83
CA LYS A 540 -28.32 29.83 23.51
C LYS A 540 -29.69 30.19 24.05
N VAL A 541 -29.75 31.05 25.08
CA VAL A 541 -31.04 31.52 25.63
C VAL A 541 -31.77 32.38 24.59
N ARG A 542 -32.92 31.90 24.10
CA ARG A 542 -33.80 32.65 23.18
C ARG A 542 -34.87 33.42 23.92
N GLN A 543 -35.34 32.87 25.04
CA GLN A 543 -36.40 33.47 25.83
C GLN A 543 -36.20 33.19 27.32
N GLN A 544 -36.57 34.16 28.15
CA GLN A 544 -36.66 34.04 29.61
C GLN A 544 -38.11 34.34 30.04
N SER A 545 -38.66 33.58 30.99
CA SER A 545 -40.06 33.73 31.41
C SER A 545 -40.34 35.02 32.20
N ILE A 546 -39.32 35.59 32.85
CA ILE A 546 -39.44 36.82 33.64
C ILE A 546 -38.77 37.98 32.92
N LYS A 547 -39.47 39.10 32.79
CA LYS A 547 -38.95 40.31 32.13
C LYS A 547 -37.72 40.86 32.86
N PRO A 548 -36.66 41.27 32.13
CA PRO A 548 -35.53 41.96 32.70
C PRO A 548 -35.96 43.20 33.50
N GLY A 549 -35.26 43.50 34.59
CA GLY A 549 -35.57 44.62 35.49
C GLY A 549 -36.59 44.30 36.59
N THR A 550 -37.24 43.13 36.57
CA THR A 550 -38.10 42.67 37.68
C THR A 550 -37.26 42.48 38.97
N PRO A 551 -37.74 42.80 40.18
CA PRO A 551 -37.02 42.47 41.42
C PRO A 551 -36.74 40.96 41.52
N ALA A 552 -35.50 40.60 41.86
CA ALA A 552 -35.11 39.20 42.06
C ALA A 552 -35.36 38.82 43.54
N LYS A 553 -36.36 37.97 43.81
CA LYS A 553 -36.82 37.62 45.17
C LYS A 553 -37.01 36.11 45.35
N GLY A 554 -36.07 35.29 44.89
CA GLY A 554 -36.18 33.83 45.12
C GLY A 554 -37.05 33.08 44.11
N GLN A 555 -37.66 33.75 43.13
CA GLN A 555 -38.62 33.12 42.23
C GLN A 555 -38.00 32.23 41.15
N SER A 556 -38.77 31.26 40.64
CA SER A 556 -38.35 30.40 39.52
C SER A 556 -38.45 31.14 38.17
N ILE A 557 -37.43 30.99 37.33
CA ILE A 557 -37.35 31.54 35.97
C ILE A 557 -37.09 30.41 34.97
N THR A 558 -37.90 30.33 33.93
CA THR A 558 -37.76 29.32 32.87
C THR A 558 -37.04 29.93 31.68
N LEU A 559 -35.97 29.28 31.22
CA LEU A 559 -35.22 29.62 30.02
C LEU A 559 -35.57 28.65 28.89
N ARG A 560 -35.89 29.20 27.71
CA ARG A 560 -36.02 28.41 26.48
C ARG A 560 -34.79 28.64 25.60
N LEU A 561 -34.12 27.54 25.24
CA LEU A 561 -32.88 27.54 24.50
C LEU A 561 -33.11 27.07 23.06
N GLY A 562 -32.33 27.63 22.13
CA GLY A 562 -32.32 27.26 20.70
C GLY A 562 -31.40 28.14 19.88
#